data_AF-A0A838FMS6-F1
#
_entry.id   AF-A0A838FMS6-F1
#
_cell.length_a   1.000
_cell.length_b   1.000
_cell.length_c   1.000
_cell.angle_alpha   90.00
_cell.angle_beta   90.00
_cell.angle_gamma   90.00
#
_symmetry.space_group_name_H-M   'P 1'
#
loop_
_entity.id
_entity.type
_entity.pdbx_description
1 polymer ?
#
loop_
_entity_poly.entity_id
_entity_poly.type
_entity_poly.pdbx_seq_one_letter_code
_entity_poly.pdbx_strand_id
1 'polypeptide(L)'
;MPDILEALDVRALNHVREREKAEIAFSISLQQPTPAMVKDASSVGFYTSVAGEKFPRVQLLTIEGLFDNTQRAEHPYYEPI
;
A
#
# COMPACT_ATOMS: atom_id res chain seq x y z
N MET A 1 -24.70 -11.37 1.49
CA MET A 1 -23.44 -11.27 2.26
C MET A 1 -22.82 -9.95 1.84
N PRO A 2 -22.45 -9.01 2.73
CA PRO A 2 -21.76 -7.84 2.24
C PRO A 2 -20.36 -8.26 1.79
N ASP A 3 -19.96 -7.77 0.62
CA ASP A 3 -18.63 -7.90 0.03
C ASP A 3 -17.58 -7.42 1.04
N ILE A 4 -16.83 -8.34 1.64
CA ILE A 4 -15.71 -8.00 2.52
C ILE A 4 -14.45 -8.04 1.66
N LEU A 5 -13.68 -6.96 1.62
CA LEU A 5 -12.29 -7.00 1.15
C LEU A 5 -11.54 -7.98 2.07
N GLU A 6 -11.17 -9.14 1.55
CA GLU A 6 -10.56 -10.21 2.33
C GLU A 6 -9.09 -9.87 2.62
N ALA A 7 -8.61 -10.19 3.82
CA ALA A 7 -7.20 -9.99 4.20
C ALA A 7 -6.21 -10.73 3.28
N LEU A 8 -6.70 -11.74 2.56
CA LEU A 8 -5.97 -12.47 1.51
C LEU A 8 -5.39 -11.51 0.45
N ASP A 9 -6.03 -10.38 0.19
CA ASP A 9 -5.62 -9.46 -0.87
C ASP A 9 -4.29 -8.76 -0.58
N VAL A 10 -3.95 -8.47 0.68
CA VAL A 10 -2.72 -7.72 1.02
C VAL A 10 -1.47 -8.59 0.87
N ARG A 11 -1.53 -9.85 1.30
CA ARG A 11 -0.42 -10.80 1.16
C ARG A 11 -0.20 -11.17 -0.29
N ALA A 12 -1.29 -11.39 -1.04
CA ALA A 12 -1.24 -11.63 -2.47
C ALA A 12 -0.63 -10.43 -3.21
N LEU A 13 -1.04 -9.20 -2.85
CA LEU A 13 -0.46 -7.98 -3.39
C LEU A 13 1.05 -7.88 -3.10
N ASN A 14 1.49 -8.16 -1.87
CA ASN A 14 2.93 -8.17 -1.57
C ASN A 14 3.68 -9.24 -2.38
N HIS A 15 3.09 -10.41 -2.59
CA HIS A 15 3.70 -11.45 -3.43
C HIS A 15 3.86 -10.99 -4.88
N VAL A 16 2.87 -10.29 -5.45
CA VAL A 16 2.99 -9.66 -6.77
C VAL A 16 4.09 -8.60 -6.76
N ARG A 17 4.12 -7.73 -5.75
CA ARG A 17 5.16 -6.69 -5.59
C ARG A 17 6.56 -7.31 -5.66
N GLU A 18 6.80 -8.38 -4.92
CA GLU A 18 8.10 -9.09 -4.90
C GLU A 18 8.40 -9.75 -6.25
N ARG A 19 7.42 -10.42 -6.85
CA ARG A 19 7.57 -11.09 -8.15
C ARG A 19 7.94 -10.11 -9.26
N GLU A 20 7.31 -8.95 -9.28
CA GLU A 20 7.55 -7.89 -10.27
C GLU A 20 8.75 -6.99 -9.90
N LYS A 21 9.44 -7.27 -8.79
CA LYS A 21 10.55 -6.46 -8.25
C LYS A 21 10.17 -4.98 -8.04
N ALA A 22 8.92 -4.72 -7.66
CA ALA A 22 8.45 -3.40 -7.31
C ALA A 22 8.84 -3.06 -5.86
N GLU A 23 9.22 -1.82 -5.59
CA GLU A 23 9.55 -1.38 -4.23
C GLU A 23 8.30 -1.07 -3.40
N ILE A 24 7.25 -0.55 -4.05
CA ILE A 24 6.00 -0.08 -3.44
C ILE A 24 4.80 -0.66 -4.20
N ALA A 25 3.73 -1.01 -3.48
CA ALA A 25 2.44 -1.42 -4.02
C ALA A 25 1.28 -0.68 -3.33
N PHE A 26 0.24 -0.36 -4.10
CA PHE A 26 -0.96 0.32 -3.62
C PHE A 26 -2.18 -0.58 -3.81
N SER A 27 -2.98 -0.76 -2.74
CA SER A 27 -4.34 -1.26 -2.84
C SER A 27 -5.30 -0.08 -2.70
N ILE A 28 -6.10 0.19 -3.73
CA ILE A 28 -7.07 1.28 -3.74
C ILE A 28 -8.47 0.67 -3.79
N SER A 29 -9.33 1.04 -2.85
CA SER A 29 -10.68 0.47 -2.73
C SER A 29 -11.72 1.54 -2.40
N LEU A 30 -12.99 1.23 -2.62
CA LEU A 30 -14.13 2.00 -2.06
C LEU A 30 -14.36 1.66 -0.58
N GLN A 31 -13.88 0.50 -0.12
CA GLN A 31 -14.10 0.01 1.23
C GLN A 31 -12.92 0.31 2.15
N GLN A 32 -13.22 0.53 3.42
CA GLN A 32 -12.21 0.70 4.46
C GLN A 32 -11.44 -0.62 4.69
N PRO A 33 -10.11 -0.57 4.87
CA PRO A 33 -9.33 -1.77 5.13
C PRO A 33 -9.67 -2.34 6.51
N THR A 34 -9.68 -3.66 6.62
CA THR A 34 -9.86 -4.32 7.91
C THR A 34 -8.62 -4.17 8.80
N PRO A 35 -8.71 -4.31 10.13
CA PRO A 35 -7.54 -4.28 11.01
C PRO A 35 -6.48 -5.34 10.66
N ALA A 36 -6.90 -6.51 10.17
CA ALA A 36 -6.00 -7.56 9.72
C ALA A 36 -5.19 -7.12 8.50
N MET A 37 -5.84 -6.47 7.52
CA MET A 37 -5.16 -5.91 6.35
C MET A 37 -4.15 -4.83 6.74
N VAL A 38 -4.51 -3.92 7.64
CA VAL A 38 -3.61 -2.86 8.12
C VAL A 38 -2.37 -3.45 8.80
N LYS A 39 -2.57 -4.49 9.61
CA LYS A 39 -1.48 -5.24 10.25
C LYS A 39 -0.57 -5.91 9.22
N ASP A 40 -1.15 -6.61 8.25
CA ASP A 40 -0.40 -7.28 7.20
C ASP A 40 0.42 -6.28 6.36
N ALA A 41 -0.18 -5.16 5.94
CA ALA A 41 0.52 -4.11 5.18
C ALA A 41 1.68 -3.51 5.99
N SER A 42 1.45 -3.18 7.26
CA SER A 42 2.48 -2.63 8.16
C SER A 42 3.65 -3.59 8.37
N SER A 43 3.38 -4.90 8.36
CA SER A 43 4.43 -5.92 8.59
C SER A 43 5.45 -6.03 7.45
N VAL A 44 5.11 -5.55 6.25
CA VAL A 44 6.03 -5.55 5.09
C VAL A 44 7.17 -4.53 5.27
N GLY A 45 6.93 -3.48 6.08
CA GLY A 45 7.91 -2.46 6.39
C GLY A 45 8.05 -1.39 5.30
N PHE A 46 9.24 -0.78 5.24
CA PHE A 46 9.49 0.43 4.46
C PHE A 46 10.53 0.19 3.36
N TYR A 47 10.31 0.84 2.22
CA TYR A 47 11.34 1.14 1.23
C TYR A 47 12.07 2.41 1.68
N THR A 48 13.39 2.47 1.48
CA THR A 48 14.20 3.67 1.76
C THR A 48 14.73 4.19 0.43
N SER A 49 14.40 5.43 0.08
CA SER A 49 14.90 6.07 -1.15
C SER A 49 16.39 6.40 -1.06
N VAL A 50 16.98 6.83 -2.18
CA VAL A 50 18.39 7.27 -2.19
C VAL A 50 18.59 8.48 -1.28
N ALA A 51 17.59 9.36 -1.18
CA ALA A 51 17.59 10.49 -0.25
C ALA A 51 17.44 10.09 1.24
N GLY A 52 17.21 8.81 1.55
CA GLY A 52 17.04 8.30 2.91
C GLY A 52 15.62 8.42 3.47
N GLU A 53 14.66 8.86 2.65
CA GLU A 53 13.25 8.95 3.02
C GLU A 53 12.62 7.54 3.05
N LYS A 54 11.69 7.31 3.97
CA LYS A 54 11.03 6.00 4.13
C LYS A 54 9.60 6.03 3.63
N PHE A 55 9.25 5.06 2.82
CA PHE A 55 7.93 4.90 2.22
C PHE A 55 7.38 3.51 2.54
N PRO A 56 6.12 3.36 2.98
CA PRO A 56 5.54 2.03 3.23
C PRO A 56 5.53 1.21 1.93
N ARG A 57 6.01 -0.04 2.01
CA ARG A 57 6.10 -0.93 0.84
C ARG A 57 4.73 -1.36 0.32
N VAL A 58 3.74 -1.44 1.21
CA VAL A 58 2.34 -1.72 0.86
C VAL A 58 1.47 -0.68 1.52
N GLN A 59 0.66 0.01 0.73
CA GLN A 59 -0.23 1.08 1.17
C GLN A 59 -1.67 0.73 0.85
N LEU A 60 -2.54 0.91 1.85
CA LEU A 60 -3.98 0.70 1.72
C LEU A 60 -4.64 2.07 1.66
N LEU A 61 -5.26 2.37 0.53
CA LEU A 61 -5.86 3.65 0.22
C LEU A 61 -7.34 3.46 -0.11
N THR A 62 -8.12 4.46 0.22
CA THR A 62 -9.54 4.52 -0.14
C THR A 62 -9.77 5.62 -1.16
N ILE A 63 -10.72 5.41 -2.08
CA ILE A 63 -11.11 6.44 -3.04
C ILE A 63 -11.60 7.69 -2.29
N GLU A 64 -12.43 7.52 -1.26
CA GLU A 64 -12.87 8.62 -0.37
C GLU A 64 -11.67 9.39 0.20
N GLY A 65 -10.72 8.69 0.83
CA GLY A 65 -9.56 9.33 1.45
C GLY A 65 -8.65 10.06 0.46
N LEU A 66 -8.53 9.55 -0.77
CA LEU A 66 -7.78 10.21 -1.84
C LEU A 66 -8.47 11.50 -2.33
N PHE A 67 -9.80 11.48 -2.48
CA PHE A 67 -10.55 12.65 -2.93
C PHE A 67 -10.65 13.74 -1.87
N ASP A 68 -10.77 13.35 -0.60
CA ASP A 68 -10.87 14.27 0.53
C ASP A 68 -9.49 14.74 1.04
N ASN A 69 -8.40 14.29 0.40
CA ASN A 69 -7.01 14.59 0.79
C ASN A 69 -6.64 14.15 2.21
N THR A 70 -7.36 13.19 2.79
CA THR A 70 -7.01 12.58 4.08
C THR A 70 -6.00 11.43 3.93
N GLN A 71 -5.84 10.92 2.71
CA GLN A 71 -4.84 9.93 2.33
C GLN A 71 -4.09 10.39 1.07
N ARG A 72 -2.83 9.94 0.94
CA ARG A 72 -2.00 10.17 -0.25
C ARG A 72 -1.20 8.91 -0.54
N ALA A 73 -1.01 8.59 -1.82
CA ALA A 73 -0.02 7.60 -2.23
C ALA A 73 1.38 8.15 -1.96
N GLU A 74 2.08 7.57 -0.99
CA GLU A 74 3.44 7.94 -0.66
C GLU A 74 4.42 7.19 -1.57
N HIS A 75 5.26 7.92 -2.27
CA HIS A 75 6.31 7.34 -3.11
C HIS A 75 7.44 8.36 -3.22
N PRO A 76 8.68 7.92 -3.50
CA PRO A 76 9.74 8.85 -3.82
C PRO A 76 9.32 9.71 -5.02
N TYR A 77 9.65 11.00 -4.98
CA TYR A 77 9.64 11.79 -6.22
C TYR A 77 10.57 11.11 -7.23
N TYR A 78 10.30 11.24 -8.53
CA TYR A 78 11.11 10.60 -9.57
C TYR A 78 12.61 10.86 -9.31
N GLU A 79 13.33 9.82 -8.91
CA GLU A 79 14.79 9.79 -8.76
C GLU A 79 15.34 9.20 -10.06
N PRO A 80 15.77 10.00 -11.05
CA PRO A 80 16.48 9.46 -12.19
C PRO A 80 17.76 8.79 -11.67
N ILE A 81 17.94 7.53 -12.09
CA ILE A 81 19.11 6.69 -11.80
C ILE A 81 20.36 7.25 -12.48
#